data_AF-A0A0A2EIQ8-F1
#
_entry.id   AF-A0A0A2EIQ8-F1
#
_cell.length_a   1.000
_cell.length_b   1.000
_cell.length_c   1.000
_cell.angle_alpha   90.00
_cell.angle_beta   90.00
_cell.angle_gamma   90.00
#
_symmetry.space_group_name_H-M   'P 1'
#
loop_
_entity.id
_entity.type
_entity.pdbx_description
1 polymer ?
#
loop_
_entity_poly.entity_id
_entity_poly.type
_entity_poly.pdbx_seq_one_letter_code
_entity_poly.pdbx_strand_id
1 'polypeptide(L)'
;MMLGIALNSLAQTNIIRYDANKSNDFGIIYNLPKTQIIVEAIVDREIYTPGILSDYALKYLNQRVKLEPSESYRLSGLRVRSAGIPDKEHQYVIEFRPGTVAPYVTLTTAGIINGINSKAKPQEEAPIEGLGKRSGTRKQQPSLPQEYNMAGSVSKQAEIAAQYLFHVRESSINIVTGDVDQMPKDGQAMKIVMDRLKQEELATLALFTGDTIRERSVYRVTIDPAAPIQNRIIFRFSEQLGALDADNLAGAPVRLDLSIIDKAPELSPKEQEKYLRNLKGIVYNMPGIGLVKIDYEGKTLFKGQVYVTQWGTKQCLAPKMFKDRNDSSPSILFDINTGGIVSIKGPDGNNL
;
A
#
# COMPACT_ATOMS: atom_id res chain seq x y z
N MET A 1 -12.33 -26.10 -8.35
CA MET A 1 -11.39 -25.25 -9.11
C MET A 1 -10.87 -24.19 -8.13
N MET A 2 -9.69 -24.44 -7.52
CA MET A 2 -9.16 -23.57 -6.46
C MET A 2 -8.54 -22.31 -7.06
N LEU A 3 -9.08 -21.15 -6.72
CA LEU A 3 -8.55 -19.85 -7.09
C LEU A 3 -7.41 -19.50 -6.10
N GLY A 4 -6.17 -19.57 -6.58
CA GLY A 4 -4.99 -19.20 -5.81
C GLY A 4 -4.92 -17.69 -5.60
N ILE A 5 -4.89 -17.27 -4.34
CA ILE A 5 -4.64 -15.87 -3.96
C ILE A 5 -3.14 -15.62 -4.15
N ALA A 6 -2.77 -14.88 -5.19
CA ALA A 6 -1.41 -14.39 -5.37
C ALA A 6 -1.13 -13.28 -4.33
N LEU A 7 -0.46 -13.65 -3.24
CA LEU A 7 0.23 -12.71 -2.36
C LEU A 7 1.37 -12.08 -3.15
N ASN A 8 1.11 -10.94 -3.80
CA ASN A 8 2.18 -10.13 -4.36
C ASN A 8 2.99 -9.53 -3.20
N SER A 9 4.14 -10.14 -2.94
CA SER A 9 5.21 -9.65 -2.08
C SER A 9 5.45 -8.16 -2.39
N LEU A 10 5.50 -7.34 -1.34
CA LEU A 10 6.03 -5.98 -1.46
C LEU A 10 7.50 -6.14 -1.83
N ALA A 11 7.88 -5.67 -3.02
CA ALA A 11 9.25 -5.78 -3.53
C ALA A 11 10.21 -5.01 -2.61
N GLN A 12 10.86 -5.73 -1.70
CA GLN A 12 12.01 -5.21 -0.96
C GLN A 12 13.17 -5.11 -1.95
N THR A 13 13.60 -3.88 -2.23
CA THR A 13 14.68 -3.64 -3.21
C THR A 13 16.01 -3.82 -2.52
N ASN A 14 16.57 -5.03 -2.61
CA ASN A 14 17.92 -5.29 -2.15
C ASN A 14 18.92 -4.51 -3.01
N ILE A 15 19.95 -3.95 -2.37
CA ILE A 15 20.93 -3.08 -3.01
C ILE A 15 22.25 -3.84 -3.06
N ILE A 16 22.86 -3.87 -4.23
CA ILE A 16 24.19 -4.46 -4.42
C ILE A 16 25.20 -3.31 -4.55
N ARG A 17 26.29 -3.40 -3.79
CA ARG A 17 27.41 -2.46 -3.83
C ARG A 17 28.59 -3.10 -4.53
N TYR A 18 29.21 -2.36 -5.43
CA TYR A 18 30.42 -2.76 -6.13
C TYR A 18 31.60 -1.83 -5.75
N ASP A 19 32.82 -2.38 -5.72
CA ASP A 19 34.06 -1.72 -5.29
C ASP A 19 35.12 -1.78 -6.39
N ALA A 20 35.68 -0.62 -6.75
CA ALA A 20 36.69 -0.47 -7.79
C ALA A 20 38.04 -1.14 -7.46
N ASN A 21 38.38 -1.34 -6.18
CA ASN A 21 39.70 -1.83 -5.77
C ASN A 21 39.85 -3.37 -5.79
N LYS A 22 38.80 -4.10 -6.19
CA LYS A 22 38.76 -5.59 -6.16
C LYS A 22 38.55 -6.25 -7.53
N SER A 23 38.43 -5.50 -8.62
CA SER A 23 38.18 -6.04 -9.96
C SER A 23 39.27 -5.65 -10.95
N ASN A 24 39.92 -6.65 -11.56
CA ASN A 24 40.82 -6.45 -12.71
C ASN A 24 40.00 -5.95 -13.91
N ASP A 25 40.05 -4.66 -14.23
CA ASP A 25 39.49 -4.03 -15.45
C ASP A 25 38.03 -4.41 -15.81
N PHE A 26 37.08 -4.26 -14.89
CA PHE A 26 35.65 -4.43 -15.17
C PHE A 26 34.83 -3.19 -14.78
N GLY A 27 34.10 -2.61 -15.73
CA GLY A 27 33.08 -1.59 -15.46
C GLY A 27 31.76 -2.19 -14.97
N ILE A 28 30.92 -1.36 -14.35
CA ILE A 28 29.57 -1.76 -13.91
C ILE A 28 28.55 -1.36 -14.97
N ILE A 29 27.72 -2.32 -15.33
CA ILE A 29 26.56 -2.11 -16.17
C ILE A 29 25.37 -1.69 -15.28
N TYR A 30 24.71 -0.59 -15.63
CA TYR A 30 23.47 -0.15 -15.00
C TYR A 30 22.42 0.22 -16.03
N ASN A 31 21.16 0.10 -15.64
CA ASN A 31 20.01 0.48 -16.44
C ASN A 31 19.40 1.77 -15.86
N LEU A 32 18.91 2.63 -16.75
CA LEU A 32 17.97 3.67 -16.35
C LEU A 32 16.57 3.05 -16.17
N PRO A 33 15.74 3.57 -15.25
CA PRO A 33 14.37 3.09 -15.12
C PRO A 33 13.46 3.67 -16.22
N LYS A 34 12.45 2.91 -16.62
CA LYS A 34 11.25 3.38 -17.31
C LYS A 34 10.10 3.43 -16.28
N THR A 35 9.36 4.54 -16.25
CA THR A 35 8.28 4.73 -15.26
C THR A 35 7.04 3.92 -15.66
N GLN A 36 6.46 3.20 -14.70
CA GLN A 36 5.08 2.71 -14.76
C GLN A 36 4.26 3.40 -13.67
N ILE A 37 3.00 3.70 -13.97
CA ILE A 37 2.07 4.21 -12.96
C ILE A 37 1.32 3.01 -12.40
N ILE A 38 1.42 2.80 -11.09
CA ILE A 38 0.65 1.78 -10.37
C ILE A 38 -0.47 2.48 -9.62
N VAL A 39 -1.70 2.09 -9.93
CA VAL A 39 -2.91 2.48 -9.19
C VAL A 39 -3.30 1.31 -8.31
N GLU A 40 -3.34 1.54 -7.00
CA GLU A 40 -3.74 0.57 -6.00
C GLU A 40 -5.07 0.98 -5.38
N ALA A 41 -6.13 0.26 -5.74
CA ALA A 41 -7.45 0.43 -5.17
C ALA A 41 -7.55 -0.34 -3.85
N ILE A 42 -7.79 0.37 -2.76
CA ILE A 42 -7.97 -0.20 -1.43
C ILE A 42 -9.45 -0.53 -1.28
N VAL A 43 -9.75 -1.82 -1.16
CA VAL A 43 -11.12 -2.33 -1.08
C VAL A 43 -11.32 -2.93 0.31
N ASP A 44 -12.31 -2.41 1.03
CA ASP A 44 -12.80 -3.03 2.26
C ASP A 44 -13.97 -3.95 1.90
N ARG A 45 -13.85 -5.22 2.26
CA ARG A 45 -14.91 -6.23 2.16
C ARG A 45 -15.54 -6.41 3.54
N GLU A 46 -16.85 -6.36 3.61
CA GLU A 46 -17.63 -6.56 4.83
C GLU A 46 -18.57 -7.74 4.64
N ILE A 47 -18.40 -8.78 5.47
CA ILE A 47 -19.22 -9.98 5.50
C ILE A 47 -19.99 -9.97 6.82
N TYR A 48 -21.30 -9.85 6.72
CA TYR A 48 -22.22 -9.87 7.86
C TYR A 48 -22.93 -11.22 7.94
N THR A 49 -22.89 -11.83 9.12
CA THR A 49 -23.67 -13.03 9.44
C THR A 49 -24.66 -12.68 10.56
N PRO A 50 -25.99 -12.78 10.33
CA PRO A 50 -26.99 -12.48 11.35
C PRO A 50 -26.83 -13.41 12.56
N GLY A 51 -27.14 -12.88 13.74
CA GLY A 51 -27.16 -13.68 14.97
C GLY A 51 -28.34 -14.64 14.98
N ILE A 52 -28.20 -15.76 15.68
CA ILE A 52 -29.25 -16.79 15.78
C ILE A 52 -30.55 -16.28 16.43
N LEU A 53 -30.50 -15.18 17.17
CA LEU A 53 -31.62 -14.50 17.84
C LEU A 53 -31.91 -13.12 17.23
N SER A 54 -31.46 -12.87 15.99
CA SER A 54 -31.56 -11.56 15.33
C SER A 54 -32.98 -11.03 15.20
N ASP A 55 -33.96 -11.90 14.99
CA ASP A 55 -35.39 -11.55 14.97
C ASP A 55 -35.87 -10.87 16.26
N TYR A 56 -35.19 -11.14 17.38
CA TYR A 56 -35.56 -10.63 18.69
C TYR A 56 -34.71 -9.42 19.14
N ALA A 57 -33.75 -8.98 18.32
CA ALA A 57 -32.87 -7.86 18.64
C ALA A 57 -33.65 -6.56 18.88
N LEU A 58 -34.67 -6.27 18.05
CA LEU A 58 -35.51 -5.09 18.24
C LEU A 58 -36.33 -5.17 19.53
N LYS A 59 -36.86 -6.36 19.84
CA LYS A 59 -37.72 -6.57 21.02
C LYS A 59 -36.95 -6.38 22.32
N TYR A 60 -35.76 -6.99 22.45
CA TYR A 60 -35.02 -7.02 23.71
C TYR A 60 -33.93 -5.95 23.81
N LEU A 61 -33.34 -5.53 22.68
CA LEU A 61 -32.22 -4.58 22.66
C LEU A 61 -32.57 -3.23 22.02
N ASN A 62 -33.79 -3.08 21.49
CA ASN A 62 -34.21 -1.91 20.73
C ASN A 62 -33.26 -1.58 19.55
N GLN A 63 -32.65 -2.62 18.95
CA GLN A 63 -31.68 -2.48 17.88
C GLN A 63 -32.19 -3.14 16.60
N ARG A 64 -32.19 -2.39 15.50
CA ARG A 64 -32.47 -2.95 14.16
C ARG A 64 -31.21 -3.60 13.62
N VAL A 65 -31.34 -4.84 13.17
CA VAL A 65 -30.26 -5.67 12.62
C VAL A 65 -30.70 -6.24 11.29
N LYS A 66 -29.75 -6.60 10.43
CA LYS A 66 -30.08 -7.32 9.20
C LYS A 66 -30.41 -8.77 9.59
N LEU A 67 -31.45 -9.33 8.98
CA LEU A 67 -31.89 -10.71 9.26
C LEU A 67 -31.27 -11.72 8.28
N GLU A 68 -30.74 -11.24 7.17
CA GLU A 68 -30.10 -12.07 6.15
C GLU A 68 -28.57 -11.85 6.13
N PRO A 69 -27.79 -12.89 5.80
CA PRO A 69 -26.37 -12.72 5.52
C PRO A 69 -26.18 -11.70 4.40
N SER A 70 -25.17 -10.84 4.54
CA SER A 70 -24.85 -9.89 3.48
C SER A 70 -23.35 -9.79 3.28
N GLU A 71 -22.96 -9.60 2.04
CA GLU A 71 -21.59 -9.33 1.64
C GLU A 71 -21.59 -8.04 0.84
N SER A 72 -20.67 -7.15 1.19
CA SER A 72 -20.55 -5.85 0.53
C SER A 72 -19.11 -5.41 0.44
N TYR A 73 -18.83 -4.58 -0.54
CA TYR A 73 -17.52 -4.03 -0.83
C TYR A 73 -17.61 -2.52 -0.84
N ARG A 74 -16.56 -1.88 -0.34
CA ARG A 74 -16.39 -0.43 -0.40
C ARG A 74 -15.02 -0.09 -0.96
N LEU A 75 -14.99 0.81 -1.93
CA LEU A 75 -13.77 1.43 -2.39
C LEU A 75 -13.36 2.49 -1.36
N SER A 76 -12.44 2.13 -0.48
CA SER A 76 -12.05 2.96 0.67
C SER A 76 -10.99 3.99 0.34
N GLY A 77 -10.22 3.78 -0.74
CA GLY A 77 -9.25 4.76 -1.20
C GLY A 77 -8.47 4.30 -2.42
N LEU A 78 -7.71 5.23 -2.99
CA LEU A 78 -6.76 4.97 -4.05
C LEU A 78 -5.38 5.42 -3.60
N ARG A 79 -4.36 4.64 -3.96
CA ARG A 79 -2.96 5.06 -3.90
C ARG A 79 -2.37 4.99 -5.29
N VAL A 80 -1.83 6.10 -5.77
CA VAL A 80 -1.17 6.19 -7.06
C VAL A 80 0.31 6.41 -6.84
N ARG A 81 1.14 5.63 -7.50
CA ARG A 81 2.60 5.71 -7.39
C ARG A 81 3.29 5.48 -8.73
N SER A 82 4.51 5.99 -8.82
CA SER A 82 5.40 5.74 -9.95
C SER A 82 6.37 4.63 -9.56
N ALA A 83 6.49 3.59 -10.37
CA ALA A 83 7.40 2.48 -10.17
C ALA A 83 8.39 2.40 -11.35
N GLY A 84 9.67 2.24 -11.04
CA GLY A 84 10.71 2.10 -12.05
C GLY A 84 10.92 0.64 -12.43
N ILE A 85 10.77 0.32 -13.72
CA ILE A 85 11.22 -0.94 -14.28
C ILE A 85 12.54 -0.73 -15.03
N PRO A 86 13.49 -1.68 -15.02
CA PRO A 86 14.75 -1.50 -15.72
C PRO A 86 14.51 -1.39 -17.24
N ASP A 87 15.01 -0.31 -17.84
CA ASP A 87 14.96 -0.10 -19.28
C ASP A 87 16.19 -0.73 -19.94
N LYS A 88 15.98 -1.89 -20.58
CA LYS A 88 17.05 -2.64 -21.25
C LYS A 88 17.57 -1.94 -22.51
N GLU A 89 16.82 -1.00 -23.08
CA GLU A 89 17.27 -0.22 -24.24
C GLU A 89 18.23 0.90 -23.82
N HIS A 90 18.20 1.31 -22.54
CA HIS A 90 18.99 2.40 -21.99
C HIS A 90 19.93 1.90 -20.90
N GLN A 91 20.86 1.07 -21.33
CA GLN A 91 21.93 0.50 -20.52
C GLN A 91 23.24 1.27 -20.72
N TYR A 92 23.96 1.50 -19.62
CA TYR A 92 25.20 2.28 -19.59
C TYR A 92 26.26 1.56 -18.75
N VAL A 93 27.53 1.90 -19.00
CA VAL A 93 28.68 1.33 -18.29
C VAL A 93 29.43 2.43 -17.54
N ILE A 94 29.70 2.19 -16.26
CA ILE A 94 30.64 2.97 -15.46
C ILE A 94 31.96 2.23 -15.46
N GLU A 95 32.93 2.71 -16.23
CA GLU A 95 34.29 2.14 -16.24
C GLU A 95 35.08 2.59 -15.01
N PHE A 96 35.71 1.65 -14.32
CA PHE A 96 36.67 1.92 -13.26
C PHE A 96 38.08 1.81 -13.80
N ARG A 97 38.73 2.95 -14.02
CA ARG A 97 40.15 3.02 -14.39
C ARG A 97 40.98 3.54 -13.21
N PRO A 98 42.27 3.22 -13.10
CA PRO A 98 43.16 3.85 -12.13
C PRO A 98 43.07 5.38 -12.23
N GLY A 99 42.73 6.07 -11.12
CA GLY A 99 42.49 7.52 -11.08
C GLY A 99 41.09 7.99 -11.51
N THR A 100 40.08 7.10 -11.57
CA THR A 100 38.67 7.45 -11.84
C THR A 100 37.81 7.61 -10.59
N VAL A 101 36.59 8.04 -10.85
CA VAL A 101 35.87 9.17 -10.27
C VAL A 101 34.59 8.73 -9.53
N ALA A 102 34.46 7.44 -9.21
CA ALA A 102 33.30 6.93 -8.48
C ALA A 102 33.70 5.62 -7.79
N PRO A 103 34.33 5.66 -6.61
CA PRO A 103 34.80 4.44 -5.95
C PRO A 103 33.66 3.46 -5.64
N TYR A 104 32.42 3.94 -5.50
CA TYR A 104 31.27 3.11 -5.17
C TYR A 104 30.02 3.46 -5.97
N VAL A 105 29.39 2.44 -6.54
CA VAL A 105 28.08 2.51 -7.17
C VAL A 105 27.14 1.53 -6.48
N THR A 106 25.92 1.97 -6.23
CA THR A 106 24.85 1.13 -5.69
C THR A 106 23.75 0.96 -6.71
N LEU A 107 23.41 -0.30 -6.99
CA LEU A 107 22.34 -0.69 -7.90
C LEU A 107 21.26 -1.46 -7.14
N THR A 108 20.04 -1.42 -7.65
CA THR A 108 18.99 -2.37 -7.24
C THR A 108 19.33 -3.79 -7.73
N THR A 109 18.69 -4.82 -7.19
CA THR A 109 18.79 -6.20 -7.73
C THR A 109 18.41 -6.31 -9.20
N ALA A 110 17.58 -5.41 -9.70
CA ALA A 110 17.19 -5.32 -11.11
C ALA A 110 18.20 -4.55 -11.97
N GLY A 111 19.31 -4.09 -11.40
CA GLY A 111 20.37 -3.34 -12.08
C GLY A 111 20.04 -1.88 -12.35
N ILE A 112 19.05 -1.29 -11.66
CA ILE A 112 18.74 0.15 -11.77
C ILE A 112 19.70 0.95 -10.90
N ILE A 113 20.22 2.07 -11.41
CA ILE A 113 21.08 2.95 -10.62
C ILE A 113 20.33 3.58 -9.45
N ASN A 114 20.89 3.46 -8.25
CA ASN A 114 20.36 4.05 -7.03
C ASN A 114 21.29 5.16 -6.52
N GLY A 115 22.61 4.93 -6.49
CA GLY A 115 23.51 5.95 -5.97
C GLY A 115 24.96 5.80 -6.39
N ILE A 116 25.69 6.90 -6.25
CA ILE A 116 27.13 6.99 -6.44
C ILE A 116 27.73 7.60 -5.19
N ASN A 117 28.70 6.91 -4.58
CA ASN A 117 29.30 7.25 -3.28
C ASN A 117 28.28 7.46 -2.15
N SER A 118 27.03 7.00 -2.34
CA SER A 118 25.94 7.14 -1.40
C SER A 118 25.65 5.81 -0.70
N LYS A 119 25.49 5.87 0.63
CA LYS A 119 25.02 4.74 1.45
C LYS A 119 23.50 4.77 1.67
N ALA A 120 22.80 5.74 1.10
CA ALA A 120 21.36 5.88 1.28
C ALA A 120 20.63 4.70 0.64
N LYS A 121 19.69 4.14 1.39
CA LYS A 121 18.74 3.15 0.86
C LYS A 121 17.69 3.89 0.03
N PRO A 122 17.12 3.26 -1.01
CA PRO A 122 15.95 3.80 -1.68
C PRO A 122 14.88 4.11 -0.66
N GLN A 123 14.09 5.14 -0.94
CA GLN A 123 12.93 5.45 -0.14
C GLN A 123 11.92 4.29 -0.27
N GLU A 124 11.84 3.44 0.75
CA GLU A 124 10.82 2.39 0.82
C GLU A 124 9.47 3.05 1.07
N GLU A 125 8.48 2.68 0.26
CA GLU A 125 7.12 3.18 0.43
C GLU A 125 6.45 2.54 1.64
N ALA A 126 5.69 3.34 2.39
CA ALA A 126 4.94 2.85 3.53
C ALA A 126 3.99 1.70 3.12
N PRO A 127 3.92 0.59 3.86
CA PRO A 127 2.93 -0.45 3.63
C PRO A 127 1.51 0.09 3.74
N ILE A 128 0.56 -0.50 3.00
CA ILE A 128 -0.86 -0.20 3.21
C ILE A 128 -1.29 -0.84 4.53
N GLU A 129 -1.68 -0.01 5.49
CA GLU A 129 -2.11 -0.49 6.80
C GLU A 129 -3.37 -1.37 6.70
N GLY A 130 -3.36 -2.47 7.46
CA GLY A 130 -4.50 -3.38 7.53
C GLY A 130 -4.63 -4.34 6.35
N LEU A 131 -3.74 -4.29 5.37
CA LEU A 131 -3.77 -5.21 4.22
C LEU A 131 -3.70 -6.67 4.66
N GLY A 132 -4.67 -7.48 4.22
CA GLY A 132 -4.75 -8.91 4.56
C GLY A 132 -5.11 -9.20 6.02
N LYS A 133 -5.28 -8.17 6.87
CA LYS A 133 -5.77 -8.35 8.23
C LYS A 133 -7.28 -8.55 8.19
N ARG A 134 -7.74 -9.69 8.70
CA ARG A 134 -9.14 -9.92 9.03
C ARG A 134 -9.41 -9.31 10.41
N SER A 135 -10.34 -8.37 10.46
CA SER A 135 -10.85 -7.83 11.72
C SER A 135 -12.27 -8.31 11.92
N GLY A 136 -12.58 -8.81 13.10
CA GLY A 136 -13.90 -9.31 13.45
C GLY A 136 -13.89 -9.90 14.85
N THR A 137 -15.05 -9.93 15.49
CA THR A 137 -15.25 -10.67 16.73
C THR A 137 -14.98 -12.15 16.46
N ARG A 138 -14.01 -12.74 17.17
CA ARG A 138 -13.81 -14.20 17.14
C ARG A 138 -15.12 -14.83 17.62
N LYS A 139 -15.61 -15.86 16.94
CA LYS A 139 -16.79 -16.66 17.37
C LYS A 139 -16.51 -17.34 18.71
N GLN A 140 -16.57 -16.58 19.79
CA GLN A 140 -16.63 -17.11 21.15
C GLN A 140 -18.10 -17.29 21.46
N GLN A 141 -18.47 -18.49 21.90
CA GLN A 141 -19.82 -18.74 22.37
C GLN A 141 -19.95 -18.18 23.79
N PRO A 142 -21.06 -17.49 24.11
CA PRO A 142 -21.30 -17.00 25.46
C PRO A 142 -21.54 -18.16 26.44
N SER A 143 -21.13 -17.98 27.69
CA SER A 143 -21.32 -18.92 28.79
C SER A 143 -22.74 -18.85 29.34
N LEU A 144 -23.73 -19.16 28.50
CA LEU A 144 -25.14 -19.01 28.84
C LEU A 144 -25.60 -19.98 29.95
N PRO A 145 -26.66 -19.60 30.70
CA PRO A 145 -27.28 -20.46 31.71
C PRO A 145 -27.84 -21.77 31.14
N GLN A 146 -27.96 -22.81 31.98
CA GLN A 146 -28.44 -24.13 31.57
C GLN A 146 -29.86 -24.09 30.99
N GLU A 147 -30.70 -23.19 31.50
CA GLU A 147 -32.08 -22.95 31.07
C GLU A 147 -32.15 -22.56 29.59
N TYR A 148 -31.11 -21.91 29.05
CA TYR A 148 -31.04 -21.56 27.64
C TYR A 148 -31.07 -22.80 26.75
N ASN A 149 -30.29 -23.83 27.10
CA ASN A 149 -30.23 -25.09 26.35
C ASN A 149 -31.47 -25.95 26.56
N MET A 150 -32.16 -25.78 27.70
CA MET A 150 -33.41 -26.50 28.02
C MET A 150 -34.67 -25.82 27.46
N ALA A 151 -34.55 -24.60 26.95
CA ALA A 151 -35.68 -23.84 26.44
C ALA A 151 -36.29 -24.51 25.19
N GLY A 152 -37.60 -24.81 25.25
CA GLY A 152 -38.33 -25.46 24.15
C GLY A 152 -38.67 -24.56 22.96
N SER A 153 -38.25 -23.29 22.94
CA SER A 153 -38.50 -22.36 21.82
C SER A 153 -37.42 -21.28 21.71
N VAL A 154 -37.22 -20.77 20.48
CA VAL A 154 -36.27 -19.69 20.20
C VAL A 154 -36.67 -18.38 20.91
N SER A 155 -37.98 -18.10 21.04
CA SER A 155 -38.44 -16.92 21.80
C SER A 155 -38.03 -16.99 23.27
N LYS A 156 -38.07 -18.19 23.88
CA LYS A 156 -37.66 -18.37 25.28
C LYS A 156 -36.13 -18.31 25.41
N GLN A 157 -35.40 -18.87 24.46
CA GLN A 157 -33.95 -18.69 24.36
C GLN A 157 -33.56 -17.22 24.29
N ALA A 158 -34.26 -16.42 23.47
CA ALA A 158 -34.01 -15.00 23.34
C ALA A 158 -34.29 -14.22 24.64
N GLU A 159 -35.35 -14.58 25.37
CA GLU A 159 -35.63 -13.98 26.68
C GLU A 159 -34.50 -14.26 27.68
N ILE A 160 -34.06 -15.51 27.79
CA ILE A 160 -32.98 -15.94 28.71
C ILE A 160 -31.65 -15.26 28.34
N ALA A 161 -31.30 -15.24 27.04
CA ALA A 161 -30.08 -14.59 26.58
C ALA A 161 -30.09 -13.08 26.81
N ALA A 162 -31.24 -12.42 26.65
CA ALA A 162 -31.39 -11.00 26.94
C ALA A 162 -31.22 -10.71 28.44
N GLN A 163 -31.85 -11.49 29.30
CA GLN A 163 -31.69 -11.38 30.76
C GLN A 163 -30.23 -11.56 31.16
N TYR A 164 -29.55 -12.57 30.61
CA TYR A 164 -28.13 -12.79 30.85
C TYR A 164 -27.27 -11.60 30.39
N LEU A 165 -27.53 -11.03 29.21
CA LEU A 165 -26.81 -9.85 28.73
C LEU A 165 -26.96 -8.66 29.68
N PHE A 166 -28.16 -8.38 30.17
CA PHE A 166 -28.39 -7.30 31.12
C PHE A 166 -27.69 -7.56 32.46
N HIS A 167 -27.70 -8.81 32.93
CA HIS A 167 -26.97 -9.20 34.13
C HIS A 167 -25.44 -9.00 33.99
N VAL A 168 -24.85 -9.35 32.84
CA VAL A 168 -23.41 -9.10 32.57
C VAL A 168 -23.09 -7.60 32.56
N ARG A 169 -23.97 -6.78 31.99
CA ARG A 169 -23.81 -5.31 31.99
C ARG A 169 -23.92 -4.71 33.38
N GLU A 170 -24.91 -5.14 34.15
CA GLU A 170 -25.08 -4.74 35.55
C GLU A 170 -23.86 -5.14 36.39
N SER A 171 -23.38 -6.37 36.25
CA SER A 171 -22.16 -6.86 36.92
C SER A 171 -20.94 -5.99 36.56
N SER A 172 -20.81 -5.60 35.29
CA SER A 172 -19.73 -4.72 34.84
C SER A 172 -19.83 -3.33 35.48
N ILE A 173 -21.03 -2.76 35.56
CA ILE A 173 -21.28 -1.47 36.20
C ILE A 173 -20.95 -1.55 37.69
N ASN A 174 -21.43 -2.57 38.41
CA ASN A 174 -21.20 -2.74 39.84
C ASN A 174 -19.70 -2.85 40.17
N ILE A 175 -18.90 -3.52 39.32
CA ILE A 175 -17.45 -3.59 39.51
C ILE A 175 -16.79 -2.23 39.23
N VAL A 176 -17.29 -1.44 38.29
CA VAL A 176 -16.78 -0.08 38.03
C VAL A 176 -17.12 0.87 39.17
N THR A 177 -18.35 0.84 39.68
CA THR A 177 -18.83 1.75 40.75
C THR A 177 -18.34 1.33 42.13
N GLY A 178 -17.93 0.08 42.28
CA GLY A 178 -17.44 -0.47 43.53
C GLY A 178 -18.53 -1.08 44.41
N ASP A 179 -19.72 -1.29 43.86
CA ASP A 179 -20.88 -1.89 44.53
C ASP A 179 -20.81 -3.43 44.47
N VAL A 180 -19.67 -4.00 44.89
CA VAL A 180 -19.47 -5.45 44.97
C VAL A 180 -18.84 -5.85 46.30
N ASP A 181 -19.35 -6.93 46.90
CA ASP A 181 -18.89 -7.43 48.20
C ASP A 181 -17.40 -7.81 48.20
N GLN A 182 -16.88 -8.24 47.04
CA GLN A 182 -15.50 -8.64 46.85
C GLN A 182 -14.91 -7.96 45.62
N MET A 183 -14.27 -6.81 45.83
CA MET A 183 -13.48 -6.18 44.78
C MET A 183 -12.25 -7.03 44.41
N PRO A 184 -11.83 -6.99 43.13
CA PRO A 184 -10.52 -7.50 42.73
C PRO A 184 -9.41 -6.86 43.57
N LYS A 185 -8.46 -7.68 44.02
CA LYS A 185 -7.43 -7.28 45.00
C LYS A 185 -6.39 -6.31 44.44
N ASP A 186 -6.25 -6.23 43.12
CA ASP A 186 -5.34 -5.31 42.43
C ASP A 186 -5.86 -4.90 41.03
N GLY A 187 -5.19 -3.92 40.41
CA GLY A 187 -5.58 -3.39 39.10
C GLY A 187 -5.40 -4.37 37.94
N GLN A 188 -4.54 -5.39 38.05
CA GLN A 188 -4.36 -6.39 36.99
C GLN A 188 -5.50 -7.41 37.02
N ALA A 189 -5.88 -7.88 38.21
CA ALA A 189 -7.03 -8.73 38.44
C ALA A 189 -8.33 -8.05 38.01
N MET A 190 -8.49 -6.74 38.32
CA MET A 190 -9.64 -5.97 37.84
C MET A 190 -9.71 -5.95 36.32
N LYS A 191 -8.59 -5.70 35.63
CA LYS A 191 -8.53 -5.70 34.18
C LYS A 191 -8.94 -7.06 33.59
N ILE A 192 -8.47 -8.17 34.16
CA ILE A 192 -8.82 -9.53 33.70
C ILE A 192 -10.32 -9.79 33.84
N VAL A 193 -10.91 -9.42 34.99
CA VAL A 193 -12.36 -9.58 35.22
C VAL A 193 -13.16 -8.75 34.22
N MET A 194 -12.77 -7.49 34.00
CA MET A 194 -13.42 -6.62 33.02
C MET A 194 -13.29 -7.14 31.59
N ASP A 195 -12.12 -7.61 31.20
CA ASP A 195 -11.90 -8.18 29.86
C ASP A 195 -12.78 -9.43 29.66
N ARG A 196 -12.96 -10.26 30.70
CA ARG A 196 -13.84 -11.44 30.64
C ARG A 196 -15.32 -11.06 30.55
N LEU A 197 -15.79 -10.11 31.36
CA LEU A 197 -17.18 -9.63 31.30
C LEU A 197 -17.49 -8.99 29.94
N LYS A 198 -16.54 -8.22 29.41
CA LYS A 198 -16.65 -7.64 28.07
C LYS A 198 -16.70 -8.71 26.98
N GLN A 199 -15.93 -9.78 27.10
CA GLN A 199 -16.00 -10.92 26.17
C GLN A 199 -17.37 -11.61 26.21
N GLU A 200 -17.91 -11.86 27.41
CA GLU A 200 -19.25 -12.45 27.58
C GLU A 200 -20.37 -11.53 27.08
N GLU A 201 -20.27 -10.23 27.33
CA GLU A 201 -21.21 -9.24 26.81
C GLU A 201 -21.21 -9.27 25.28
N LEU A 202 -20.03 -9.19 24.64
CA LEU A 202 -19.91 -9.20 23.19
C LEU A 202 -20.40 -10.51 22.57
N ALA A 203 -20.06 -11.66 23.17
CA ALA A 203 -20.50 -12.97 22.71
C ALA A 203 -22.02 -13.15 22.81
N THR A 204 -22.63 -12.67 23.89
CA THR A 204 -24.10 -12.71 24.07
C THR A 204 -24.80 -11.73 23.14
N LEU A 205 -24.26 -10.53 22.99
CA LEU A 205 -24.76 -9.51 22.06
C LEU A 205 -24.71 -9.99 20.61
N ALA A 206 -23.68 -10.74 20.22
CA ALA A 206 -23.55 -11.32 18.88
C ALA A 206 -24.67 -12.31 18.54
N LEU A 207 -25.31 -12.95 19.54
CA LEU A 207 -26.49 -13.78 19.29
C LEU A 207 -27.66 -12.97 18.72
N PHE A 208 -27.79 -11.71 19.10
CA PHE A 208 -28.83 -10.80 18.60
C PHE A 208 -28.35 -9.98 17.40
N THR A 209 -27.14 -9.46 17.46
CA THR A 209 -26.62 -8.49 16.48
C THR A 209 -25.90 -9.14 15.31
N GLY A 210 -25.49 -10.40 15.44
CA GLY A 210 -24.65 -11.07 14.48
C GLY A 210 -23.19 -10.67 14.56
N ASP A 211 -22.41 -11.21 13.64
CA ASP A 211 -20.98 -10.94 13.52
C ASP A 211 -20.68 -10.27 12.18
N THR A 212 -19.69 -9.38 12.19
CA THR A 212 -19.19 -8.71 10.99
C THR A 212 -17.70 -8.95 10.84
N ILE A 213 -17.31 -9.57 9.73
CA ILE A 213 -15.91 -9.74 9.35
C ILE A 213 -15.57 -8.67 8.33
N ARG A 214 -14.51 -7.92 8.60
CA ARG A 214 -13.93 -6.92 7.70
C ARG A 214 -12.58 -7.38 7.21
N GLU A 215 -12.41 -7.35 5.90
CA GLU A 215 -11.15 -7.69 5.22
C GLU A 215 -10.74 -6.53 4.35
N ARG A 216 -9.47 -6.13 4.40
CA ARG A 216 -8.91 -5.15 3.47
C ARG A 216 -8.05 -5.84 2.43
N SER A 217 -8.38 -5.62 1.16
CA SER A 217 -7.61 -6.08 0.01
C SER A 217 -7.17 -4.90 -0.85
N VAL A 218 -6.22 -5.18 -1.76
CA VAL A 218 -5.71 -4.20 -2.71
C VAL A 218 -5.80 -4.79 -4.10
N TYR A 219 -6.49 -4.09 -4.99
CA TYR A 219 -6.54 -4.38 -6.41
C TYR A 219 -5.58 -3.44 -7.15
N ARG A 220 -4.65 -4.01 -7.93
CA ARG A 220 -3.57 -3.24 -8.57
C ARG A 220 -3.76 -3.18 -10.07
N VAL A 221 -3.65 -1.98 -10.62
CA VAL A 221 -3.62 -1.73 -12.07
C VAL A 221 -2.32 -1.03 -12.42
N THR A 222 -1.65 -1.53 -13.45
CA THR A 222 -0.41 -0.97 -13.98
C THR A 222 -0.68 -0.27 -15.31
N ILE A 223 -0.19 0.96 -15.46
CA ILE A 223 -0.37 1.79 -16.64
C ILE A 223 1.01 2.20 -17.18
N ASP A 224 1.22 2.04 -18.49
CA ASP A 224 2.37 2.61 -19.19
C ASP A 224 2.07 4.07 -19.59
N PRO A 225 2.78 5.07 -19.04
CA PRO A 225 2.57 6.48 -19.34
C PRO A 225 3.25 6.94 -20.64
N ALA A 226 3.45 6.05 -21.63
CA ALA A 226 4.13 6.40 -22.89
C ALA A 226 3.47 7.58 -23.64
N ALA A 227 2.15 7.71 -23.56
CA ALA A 227 1.36 8.78 -24.17
C ALA A 227 0.35 9.35 -23.15
N PRO A 228 -0.14 10.58 -23.34
CA PRO A 228 -1.26 11.09 -22.56
C PRO A 228 -2.49 10.19 -22.74
N ILE A 229 -3.27 10.04 -21.68
CA ILE A 229 -4.43 9.15 -21.64
C ILE A 229 -5.64 9.99 -21.28
N GLN A 230 -6.73 9.83 -22.03
CA GLN A 230 -8.00 10.49 -21.74
C GLN A 230 -9.09 9.46 -21.50
N ASN A 231 -9.83 9.62 -20.41
CA ASN A 231 -11.04 8.92 -20.06
C ASN A 231 -10.94 7.38 -20.12
N ARG A 232 -9.75 6.83 -19.81
CA ARG A 232 -9.51 5.38 -19.92
C ARG A 232 -10.06 4.66 -18.70
N ILE A 233 -10.86 3.63 -18.93
CA ILE A 233 -11.32 2.74 -17.87
C ILE A 233 -10.14 1.89 -17.41
N ILE A 234 -9.76 2.01 -16.13
CA ILE A 234 -8.64 1.25 -15.55
C ILE A 234 -9.12 0.01 -14.80
N PHE A 235 -10.29 0.08 -14.19
CA PHE A 235 -11.01 -1.04 -13.57
C PHE A 235 -12.47 -0.63 -13.34
N ARG A 236 -13.31 -1.57 -12.93
CA ARG A 236 -14.69 -1.29 -12.48
C ARG A 236 -14.88 -1.68 -11.04
N PHE A 237 -15.80 -1.00 -10.38
CA PHE A 237 -16.14 -1.28 -8.99
C PHE A 237 -17.64 -1.56 -8.85
N SER A 238 -17.96 -2.56 -8.05
CA SER A 238 -19.33 -2.90 -7.64
C SER A 238 -19.37 -3.09 -6.13
N GLU A 239 -20.39 -2.52 -5.48
CA GLU A 239 -20.59 -2.74 -4.04
C GLU A 239 -20.91 -4.19 -3.69
N GLN A 240 -21.29 -5.02 -4.68
CA GLN A 240 -21.61 -6.44 -4.51
C GLN A 240 -20.47 -7.38 -4.89
N LEU A 241 -19.63 -6.99 -5.86
CA LEU A 241 -18.58 -7.85 -6.41
C LEU A 241 -17.15 -7.34 -6.13
N GLY A 242 -17.01 -6.12 -5.63
CA GLY A 242 -15.72 -5.48 -5.38
C GLY A 242 -15.07 -4.90 -6.63
N ALA A 243 -13.75 -4.92 -6.67
CA ALA A 243 -12.97 -4.46 -7.82
C ALA A 243 -12.93 -5.54 -8.91
N LEU A 244 -13.19 -5.12 -10.15
CA LEU A 244 -13.32 -5.95 -11.33
C LEU A 244 -12.47 -5.41 -12.46
N ASP A 245 -12.13 -6.28 -13.40
CA ASP A 245 -11.36 -5.91 -14.58
C ASP A 245 -12.09 -4.89 -15.48
N ALA A 246 -11.32 -4.16 -16.27
CA ALA A 246 -11.81 -3.04 -17.09
C ALA A 246 -12.75 -3.45 -18.24
N ASP A 247 -12.87 -4.74 -18.55
CA ASP A 247 -13.74 -5.33 -19.56
C ASP A 247 -15.04 -5.92 -18.97
N ASN A 248 -15.04 -6.26 -17.68
CA ASN A 248 -16.22 -6.79 -17.00
C ASN A 248 -17.29 -5.71 -16.84
N LEU A 249 -18.47 -5.86 -17.44
CA LEU A 249 -19.53 -4.83 -17.40
C LEU A 249 -20.29 -4.77 -16.07
N ALA A 250 -20.03 -5.67 -15.13
CA ALA A 250 -20.73 -5.76 -13.84
C ALA A 250 -20.20 -4.76 -12.81
N GLY A 251 -20.19 -3.46 -13.12
CA GLY A 251 -19.78 -2.43 -12.17
C GLY A 251 -19.63 -1.04 -12.78
N ALA A 252 -19.54 -0.03 -11.92
CA ALA A 252 -19.32 1.35 -12.35
C ALA A 252 -17.84 1.57 -12.72
N PRO A 253 -17.56 2.26 -13.85
CA PRO A 253 -16.19 2.44 -14.36
C PRO A 253 -15.40 3.45 -13.53
N VAL A 254 -14.19 3.05 -13.14
CA VAL A 254 -13.16 3.95 -12.61
C VAL A 254 -12.30 4.40 -13.78
N ARG A 255 -12.27 5.71 -14.01
CA ARG A 255 -11.62 6.30 -15.19
C ARG A 255 -10.39 7.09 -14.79
N LEU A 256 -9.35 6.98 -15.62
CA LEU A 256 -8.08 7.67 -15.45
C LEU A 256 -7.84 8.61 -16.63
N ASP A 257 -7.48 9.84 -16.28
CA ASP A 257 -6.87 10.83 -17.16
C ASP A 257 -5.41 11.04 -16.75
N LEU A 258 -4.53 11.02 -17.75
CA LEU A 258 -3.11 11.32 -17.62
C LEU A 258 -2.77 12.43 -18.60
N SER A 259 -2.52 13.62 -18.06
CA SER A 259 -2.16 14.81 -18.84
C SER A 259 -0.72 15.21 -18.58
N ILE A 260 -0.12 15.87 -19.57
CA ILE A 260 1.27 16.33 -19.52
C ILE A 260 1.29 17.74 -18.95
N ILE A 261 2.06 17.97 -17.89
CA ILE A 261 2.36 19.31 -17.36
C ILE A 261 3.67 19.80 -17.95
N ASP A 262 4.71 18.96 -17.88
CA ASP A 262 6.05 19.27 -18.38
C ASP A 262 6.59 18.09 -19.19
N LYS A 263 7.06 18.40 -20.40
CA LYS A 263 7.63 17.43 -21.34
C LYS A 263 8.81 18.05 -22.04
N ALA A 264 9.87 17.26 -22.12
CA ALA A 264 11.05 17.60 -22.89
C ALA A 264 10.73 17.85 -24.39
N PRO A 265 11.44 18.78 -25.04
CA PRO A 265 11.29 19.00 -26.47
C PRO A 265 11.61 17.73 -27.26
N GLU A 266 10.77 17.43 -28.26
CA GLU A 266 10.98 16.28 -29.14
C GLU A 266 12.16 16.57 -30.08
N LEU A 267 13.18 15.73 -30.03
CA LEU A 267 14.31 15.75 -30.96
C LEU A 267 14.03 14.77 -32.10
N SER A 268 14.52 15.07 -33.30
CA SER A 268 14.48 14.08 -34.38
C SER A 268 15.35 12.85 -34.02
N PRO A 269 15.08 11.64 -34.56
CA PRO A 269 15.86 10.45 -34.23
C PRO A 269 17.38 10.62 -34.43
N LYS A 270 17.77 11.36 -35.47
CA LYS A 270 19.19 11.66 -35.77
C LYS A 270 19.82 12.60 -34.74
N GLU A 271 19.09 13.60 -34.29
CA GLU A 271 19.57 14.54 -33.27
C GLU A 271 19.63 13.89 -31.89
N GLN A 272 18.67 13.01 -31.59
CA GLN A 272 18.63 12.24 -30.35
C GLN A 272 19.80 11.26 -30.27
N GLU A 273 20.10 10.53 -31.34
CA GLU A 273 21.28 9.66 -31.39
C GLU A 273 22.60 10.46 -31.24
N LYS A 274 22.71 11.62 -31.90
CA LYS A 274 23.89 12.48 -31.78
C LYS A 274 24.03 13.03 -30.36
N TYR A 275 22.92 13.44 -29.75
CA TYR A 275 22.88 13.91 -28.38
C TYR A 275 23.29 12.82 -27.39
N LEU A 276 22.71 11.61 -27.50
CA LEU A 276 23.05 10.46 -26.66
C LEU A 276 24.52 10.03 -26.80
N ARG A 277 25.06 10.03 -28.03
CA ARG A 277 26.50 9.74 -28.27
C ARG A 277 27.45 10.79 -27.70
N ASN A 278 26.98 12.02 -27.53
CA ASN A 278 27.77 13.11 -26.96
C ASN A 278 27.73 13.15 -25.42
N LEU A 279 26.88 12.34 -24.78
CA LEU A 279 26.87 12.21 -23.33
C LEU A 279 28.13 11.47 -22.87
N LYS A 280 29.07 12.22 -22.29
CA LYS A 280 30.33 11.69 -21.75
C LYS A 280 30.31 11.82 -20.23
N GLY A 281 30.08 10.70 -19.53
CA GLY A 281 30.00 10.64 -18.07
C GLY A 281 28.87 9.73 -17.60
N ILE A 282 28.31 10.02 -16.43
CA ILE A 282 27.26 9.19 -15.83
C ILE A 282 25.91 9.72 -16.30
N VAL A 283 25.14 8.87 -16.98
CA VAL A 283 23.86 9.24 -17.57
C VAL A 283 22.75 9.00 -16.55
N TYR A 284 21.80 9.92 -16.48
CA TYR A 284 20.62 9.83 -15.62
C TYR A 284 19.40 10.44 -16.33
N ASN A 285 18.21 10.18 -15.79
CA ASN A 285 16.97 10.73 -16.35
C ASN A 285 16.63 12.06 -15.67
N MET A 286 16.23 13.06 -16.45
CA MET A 286 15.47 14.19 -15.95
C MET A 286 14.00 13.96 -16.32
N PRO A 287 13.15 13.45 -15.40
CA PRO A 287 11.77 13.08 -15.73
C PRO A 287 10.91 14.31 -16.05
N GLY A 288 9.92 14.12 -16.92
CA GLY A 288 8.84 15.10 -17.12
C GLY A 288 7.79 15.00 -16.00
N ILE A 289 6.81 15.89 -16.02
CA ILE A 289 5.75 15.96 -15.00
C ILE A 289 4.40 15.69 -15.65
N GLY A 290 3.63 14.80 -15.04
CA GLY A 290 2.25 14.51 -15.39
C GLY A 290 1.26 14.75 -14.29
N LEU A 291 0.01 15.01 -14.69
CA LEU A 291 -1.13 15.09 -13.80
C LEU A 291 -2.01 13.87 -14.01
N VAL A 292 -2.11 13.05 -12.98
CA VAL A 292 -3.06 11.94 -12.91
C VAL A 292 -4.33 12.41 -12.23
N LYS A 293 -5.46 12.16 -12.86
CA LYS A 293 -6.80 12.34 -12.30
C LYS A 293 -7.56 11.03 -12.41
N ILE A 294 -8.18 10.58 -11.33
CA ILE A 294 -9.00 9.37 -11.31
C ILE A 294 -10.40 9.72 -10.81
N ASP A 295 -11.40 9.40 -11.61
CA ASP A 295 -12.80 9.70 -11.35
C ASP A 295 -13.63 8.40 -11.22
N TYR A 296 -14.61 8.42 -10.32
CA TYR A 296 -15.58 7.35 -10.09
C TYR A 296 -16.96 7.97 -9.82
N GLU A 297 -17.98 7.55 -10.58
CA GLU A 297 -19.37 8.05 -10.45
C GLU A 297 -19.49 9.60 -10.41
N GLY A 298 -18.69 10.28 -11.24
CA GLY A 298 -18.67 11.74 -11.32
C GLY A 298 -17.91 12.45 -10.20
N LYS A 299 -17.31 11.70 -9.26
CA LYS A 299 -16.45 12.24 -8.19
C LYS A 299 -14.98 11.96 -8.47
N THR A 300 -14.13 12.95 -8.25
CA THR A 300 -12.68 12.78 -8.32
C THR A 300 -12.18 12.10 -7.05
N LEU A 301 -11.70 10.85 -7.20
CA LEU A 301 -11.12 10.07 -6.11
C LEU A 301 -9.65 10.42 -5.86
N PHE A 302 -8.93 10.80 -6.92
CA PHE A 302 -7.53 11.16 -6.83
C PHE A 302 -7.18 12.24 -7.86
N LYS A 303 -6.35 13.20 -7.44
CA LYS A 303 -5.70 14.17 -8.33
C LYS A 303 -4.31 14.46 -7.78
N GLY A 304 -3.28 14.17 -8.57
CA GLY A 304 -1.90 14.32 -8.11
C GLY A 304 -0.89 14.34 -9.25
N GLN A 305 0.27 14.91 -8.97
CA GLN A 305 1.38 14.94 -9.92
C GLN A 305 2.20 13.64 -9.82
N VAL A 306 2.71 13.19 -10.97
CA VAL A 306 3.61 12.05 -11.09
C VAL A 306 4.77 12.43 -11.99
N TYR A 307 5.96 11.93 -11.67
CA TYR A 307 7.15 12.10 -12.49
C TYR A 307 7.23 10.96 -13.50
N VAL A 308 7.36 11.29 -14.78
CA VAL A 308 7.34 10.32 -15.88
C VAL A 308 8.64 10.42 -16.67
N THR A 309 9.47 9.38 -16.58
CA THR A 309 10.74 9.31 -17.32
C THR A 309 10.56 9.47 -18.82
N GLN A 310 9.52 8.83 -19.39
CA GLN A 310 9.25 8.82 -20.83
C GLN A 310 8.98 10.21 -21.42
N TRP A 311 8.58 11.17 -20.59
CA TRP A 311 8.34 12.55 -21.02
C TRP A 311 9.54 13.47 -20.74
N GLY A 312 10.60 12.92 -20.15
CA GLY A 312 11.80 13.63 -19.78
C GLY A 312 12.90 13.59 -20.83
N THR A 313 14.09 14.04 -20.43
CA THR A 313 15.33 13.87 -21.20
C THR A 313 16.35 13.03 -20.43
N LYS A 314 17.37 12.56 -21.13
CA LYS A 314 18.57 12.01 -20.51
C LYS A 314 19.61 13.11 -20.35
N GLN A 315 20.22 13.19 -19.19
CA GLN A 315 21.30 14.11 -18.88
C GLN A 315 22.54 13.37 -18.44
N CYS A 316 23.67 14.06 -18.43
CA CYS A 316 24.95 13.46 -18.07
C CYS A 316 25.68 14.30 -17.03
N LEU A 317 26.14 13.64 -15.98
CA LEU A 317 27.03 14.20 -14.99
C LEU A 317 28.46 14.13 -15.51
N ALA A 318 29.07 15.30 -15.69
CA ALA A 318 30.41 15.42 -16.23
C ALA A 318 31.45 14.73 -15.32
N PRO A 319 32.42 13.97 -15.87
CA PRO A 319 33.48 13.31 -15.10
C PRO A 319 34.29 14.26 -14.23
N LYS A 320 34.37 15.54 -14.61
CA LYS A 320 35.09 16.57 -13.83
C LYS A 320 34.48 16.85 -12.45
N MET A 321 33.17 16.62 -12.26
CA MET A 321 32.50 16.85 -10.96
C MET A 321 32.96 15.89 -9.87
N PHE A 322 33.58 14.80 -10.27
CA PHE A 322 34.00 13.74 -9.40
C PHE A 322 35.51 13.70 -9.18
N LYS A 323 36.28 14.60 -9.82
CA LYS A 323 37.74 14.64 -9.68
C LYS A 323 38.09 15.19 -8.30
N ASP A 324 38.97 14.48 -7.59
CA ASP A 324 39.44 14.84 -6.25
C ASP A 324 39.98 16.28 -6.21
N ARG A 325 39.23 17.13 -5.53
CA ARG A 325 39.78 18.28 -4.83
C ARG A 325 39.71 17.92 -3.36
N ASN A 326 40.79 17.36 -2.82
CA ASN A 326 40.98 17.02 -1.40
C ASN A 326 40.09 15.89 -0.87
N ASP A 327 40.24 14.68 -1.42
CA ASP A 327 39.86 13.41 -0.76
C ASP A 327 38.34 13.21 -0.51
N SER A 328 37.47 13.96 -1.18
CA SER A 328 36.03 13.81 -1.00
C SER A 328 35.25 14.13 -2.29
N SER A 329 34.88 13.06 -3.00
CA SER A 329 33.97 13.10 -4.14
C SER A 329 32.52 13.33 -3.71
N PRO A 330 31.68 14.02 -4.50
CA PRO A 330 30.28 14.21 -4.16
C PRO A 330 29.53 12.86 -4.12
N SER A 331 28.55 12.78 -3.23
CA SER A 331 27.61 11.65 -3.16
C SER A 331 26.31 12.02 -3.86
N ILE A 332 25.81 11.11 -4.69
CA ILE A 332 24.63 11.33 -5.52
C ILE A 332 23.64 10.21 -5.26
N LEU A 333 22.39 10.59 -5.10
CA LEU A 333 21.26 9.69 -4.96
C LEU A 333 20.30 9.89 -6.12
N PHE A 334 19.95 8.79 -6.77
CA PHE A 334 18.96 8.73 -7.83
C PHE A 334 17.68 8.09 -7.32
N ASP A 335 16.55 8.57 -7.82
CA ASP A 335 15.27 7.94 -7.60
C ASP A 335 15.19 6.69 -8.48
N ILE A 336 15.05 5.52 -7.85
CA ILE A 336 14.95 4.24 -8.55
C ILE A 336 13.71 4.14 -9.46
N ASN A 337 12.70 4.99 -9.25
CA ASN A 337 11.46 4.96 -10.01
C ASN A 337 11.51 5.76 -11.31
N THR A 338 12.26 6.87 -11.28
CA THR A 338 12.29 7.86 -12.36
C THR A 338 13.68 8.01 -12.98
N GLY A 339 14.72 7.66 -12.25
CA GLY A 339 16.13 7.89 -12.61
C GLY A 339 16.56 9.33 -12.41
N GLY A 340 15.69 10.17 -11.82
CA GLY A 340 15.94 11.54 -11.42
C GLY A 340 16.96 11.64 -10.31
N ILE A 341 17.68 12.77 -10.24
CA ILE A 341 18.54 13.07 -9.09
C ILE A 341 17.65 13.53 -7.93
N VAL A 342 17.76 12.85 -6.80
CA VAL A 342 17.06 13.20 -5.54
C VAL A 342 17.90 14.17 -4.73
N SER A 343 19.21 13.92 -4.64
CA SER A 343 20.12 14.79 -3.91
C SER A 343 21.55 14.64 -4.42
N ILE A 344 22.26 15.77 -4.45
CA ILE A 344 23.71 15.82 -4.60
C ILE A 344 24.25 16.41 -3.30
N LYS A 345 25.12 15.67 -2.61
CA LYS A 345 25.80 16.16 -1.41
C LYS A 345 27.27 16.32 -1.70
N GLY A 346 27.79 17.48 -1.34
CA GLY A 346 29.21 17.77 -1.40
C GLY A 346 30.03 16.95 -0.40
N PRO A 347 31.36 17.11 -0.44
CA PRO A 347 32.29 16.46 0.48
C PRO A 347 31.96 16.73 1.97
N ASP A 348 31.45 17.91 2.27
CA ASP A 348 31.12 18.35 3.64
C ASP A 348 29.73 17.86 4.12
N GLY A 349 29.02 17.05 3.32
CA GLY A 349 27.70 16.52 3.63
C GLY A 349 26.53 17.48 3.39
N ASN A 350 26.79 18.74 3.01
CA ASN A 350 25.79 19.72 2.63
C ASN A 350 25.24 19.48 1.21
N ASN A 351 23.96 19.80 1.00
CA ASN A 351 23.34 19.78 -0.33
C ASN A 351 24.02 20.82 -1.23
N LEU A 352 24.39 20.41 -2.43
CA LEU A 352 24.93 21.26 -3.50
C LEU A 352 23.84 21.78 -4.42
#